data_AF-A0A661QT15-F1
#
_entry.id   AF-A0A661QT15-F1
#
_cell.length_a   1.000
_cell.length_b   1.000
_cell.length_c   1.000
_cell.angle_alpha   90.00
_cell.angle_beta   90.00
_cell.angle_gamma   90.00
#
_symmetry.space_group_name_H-M   'P 1'
#
loop_
_entity.id
_entity.type
_entity.pdbx_description
1 polymer ?
#
loop_
_entity_poly.entity_id
_entity_poly.type
_entity_poly.pdbx_seq_one_letter_code
_entity_poly.pdbx_strand_id
1 'polypeptide(L)' 'MKKTREEMSAFLGEGTEFEGKLSFTGSVRLDGRFKGEIFSEGTLVVG' A
#
# COMPACT_ATOMS: atom_id res chain seq x y z
N MET A 1 -15.99 -21.82 3.55
CA MET A 1 -14.66 -21.15 3.59
C MET A 1 -14.47 -20.39 2.29
N LYS A 2 -14.82 -19.10 2.23
CA LYS A 2 -14.52 -18.27 1.04
C LYS A 2 -13.12 -17.70 1.25
N LYS A 3 -12.16 -18.12 0.41
CA LYS A 3 -10.87 -17.45 0.31
C LYS A 3 -11.15 -16.02 -0.17
N THR A 4 -11.07 -15.05 0.73
CA THR A 4 -10.98 -13.64 0.36
C THR A 4 -9.70 -13.53 -0.44
N ARG A 5 -9.86 -13.37 -1.75
CA ARG A 5 -8.79 -13.06 -2.69
C ARG A 5 -8.06 -11.86 -2.06
N GLU A 6 -6.76 -11.96 -1.84
CA GLU A 6 -5.95 -10.81 -1.45
C GLU A 6 -5.91 -9.87 -2.66
N GLU A 7 -7.01 -9.14 -2.85
CA GLU A 7 -7.14 -8.07 -3.82
C GLU A 7 -6.16 -7.01 -3.33
N MET A 8 -5.11 -6.73 -4.13
CA MET A 8 -4.21 -5.60 -3.90
C MET A 8 -5.05 -4.41 -3.47
N SER A 9 -4.85 -3.99 -2.23
CA SER A 9 -5.80 -3.10 -1.56
C SER A 9 -5.54 -1.64 -1.91
N ALA A 10 -4.30 -1.30 -2.28
CA ALA A 10 -3.95 0.01 -2.82
C ALA A 10 -2.74 -0.05 -3.76
N PHE A 11 -2.75 0.83 -4.76
CA PHE A 11 -1.65 1.05 -5.71
C PHE A 11 -1.39 2.54 -5.85
N LEU A 12 -0.17 2.98 -5.52
CA LEU A 12 0.33 4.33 -5.78
C LEU A 12 1.28 4.24 -6.98
N GLY A 13 0.87 4.80 -8.12
CA GLY A 13 1.66 4.71 -9.36
C GLY A 13 2.78 5.74 -9.47
N GLU A 14 3.56 5.62 -10.54
CA GLU A 14 4.61 6.58 -10.90
C GLU A 14 4.05 8.01 -11.03
N GLY A 15 4.81 8.98 -10.53
CA GLY A 15 4.40 10.40 -10.54
C GLY A 15 3.42 10.79 -9.45
N THR A 16 2.98 9.86 -8.60
CA THR A 16 2.17 10.17 -7.42
C THR A 16 3.06 10.55 -6.24
N GLU A 17 2.58 11.49 -5.42
CA GLU A 17 3.21 11.86 -4.16
C GLU A 17 2.16 11.85 -3.05
N PHE A 18 2.48 11.18 -1.94
CA PHE A 18 1.63 11.11 -0.76
C PHE A 18 2.42 11.56 0.46
N GLU A 19 1.85 12.48 1.24
CA GLU A 19 2.38 12.90 2.54
C GLU A 19 1.37 12.63 3.65
N GLY A 20 1.75 11.87 4.69
CA GLY A 20 0.90 11.60 5.85
C GLY A 20 1.09 10.20 6.43
N LYS A 21 0.00 9.67 7.00
CA LYS A 21 -0.04 8.36 7.64
C LYS A 21 -0.83 7.37 6.80
N LEU A 22 -0.22 6.24 6.46
CA LEU A 22 -0.85 5.15 5.70
C LEU A 22 -0.99 3.92 6.59
N SER A 23 -2.23 3.49 6.82
CA SER A 23 -2.55 2.27 7.56
C SER A 23 -3.29 1.29 6.65
N PHE A 24 -2.79 0.05 6.51
CA PHE A 24 -3.46 -0.96 5.67
C PHE A 24 -3.31 -2.38 6.18
N THR A 25 -4.25 -3.22 5.77
CA THR A 25 -4.18 -4.69 5.86
C THR A 25 -4.20 -5.25 4.43
N GLY A 26 -3.49 -6.35 4.18
CA GLY A 26 -3.33 -6.90 2.82
C GLY A 26 -2.10 -6.36 2.08
N SER A 27 -2.14 -6.28 0.75
CA SER A 27 -0.98 -5.92 -0.07
C SER A 27 -1.12 -4.55 -0.74
N VAL A 28 -0.12 -3.68 -0.55
CA VAL A 28 -0.03 -2.35 -1.18
C VAL A 28 1.22 -2.26 -2.04
N ARG A 29 1.11 -1.65 -3.22
CA ARG A 29 2.24 -1.36 -4.09
C ARG A 29 2.42 0.16 -4.27
N LEU A 30 3.67 0.61 -4.16
CA LEU A 30 4.07 2.00 -4.18
C LEU A 30 5.22 2.20 -5.17
N ASP A 31 4.90 2.77 -6.33
CA ASP A 31 5.83 3.19 -7.39
C ASP A 31 5.92 4.74 -7.45
N GLY A 32 5.53 5.44 -6.38
CA GLY A 32 5.55 6.90 -6.26
C GLY A 32 6.45 7.41 -5.13
N ARG A 33 6.24 8.66 -4.70
CA ARG A 33 6.91 9.23 -3.52
C ARG A 33 5.99 9.19 -2.31
N PHE A 34 6.51 8.70 -1.18
CA PHE A 34 5.81 8.67 0.09
C PHE A 34 6.61 9.37 1.17
N LYS A 35 5.95 10.20 1.96
CA LYS A 35 6.56 10.86 3.11
C LYS A 35 5.65 10.80 4.33
N GLY A 36 6.16 10.29 5.43
CA GLY A 36 5.42 10.15 6.69
C GLY A 36 5.54 8.74 7.26
N GLU A 37 4.45 8.20 7.78
CA GLU A 37 4.47 6.96 8.56
C GLU A 37 3.58 5.88 7.94
N ILE A 38 4.10 4.65 7.83
CA ILE A 38 3.35 3.49 7.33
C ILE A 38 3.14 2.50 8.47
N PHE A 39 1.90 2.06 8.65
CA PHE A 39 1.50 1.00 9.58
C PHE A 39 0.81 -0.12 8.79
N SER A 40 1.35 -1.33 8.88
CA SER A 40 0.88 -2.44 8.04
C SER A 40 0.87 -3.74 8.85
N GLU A 41 -0.18 -4.53 8.67
CA GLU A 41 -0.21 -5.95 9.05
C GLU A 41 -0.13 -6.88 7.81
N GLY A 42 0.20 -6.32 6.65
CA GLY A 42 0.37 -7.03 5.40
C GLY A 42 1.64 -6.64 4.65
N THR A 43 1.61 -6.73 3.32
CA THR A 43 2.80 -6.60 2.47
C THR A 43 2.86 -5.23 1.79
N LEU A 44 4.00 -4.56 1.88
CA LEU A 44 4.31 -3.37 1.09
C LEU A 44 5.30 -3.73 -0.02
N VAL A 45 4.94 -3.46 -1.27
CA VAL A 45 5.83 -3.56 -2.44
C VAL A 45 6.24 -2.15 -2.83
N VAL A 46 7.55 -1.89 -2.87
CA VAL A 46 8.10 -0.60 -3.32
C VAL A 46 8.78 -0.81 -4.67
N GLY A 47 8.35 -0.05 -5.66
CA GLY A 47 8.86 -0.07 -7.04
C GLY A 47 9.78 1.10 -7.35
#